data_AF-A0A7S3C990-F1
#
_entry.id   AF-A0A7S3C990-F1
#
_cell.length_a   1.000
_cell.length_b   1.000
_cell.length_c   1.000
_cell.angle_alpha   90.00
_cell.angle_beta   90.00
_cell.angle_gamma   90.00
#
_symmetry.space_group_name_H-M   'P 1'
#
loop_
_entity.id
_entity.type
_entity.pdbx_description
1 polymer ?
#
loop_
_entity_poly.entity_id
_entity_poly.type
_entity_poly.pdbx_seq_one_letter_code
_entity_poly.pdbx_strand_id
1 'polypeptide(L)'
;MTSCVEEVDRWWRVMAVVPLSLRVASGASTSTSLDWPRHLAARRTAARSRRALRARTRADAGAGTDDVLAHIVRTIRSAKAAGSDPDFFELLGVQVGTDPEDIKKSYRERARVCHPDVAGSEGHEACVVLNEAYATLMDDELREAYQVERTFGSLGFQGSGDALRDLYDILGDTDIGRALRRTPYTGEPLSKVVGRDHFACKIETDEQAAKAVFVDELSCVGCERCFRSNPAVFRMEGTGRARVFGQWLTDEESIQIAIDTCPVDCIHWVPKEQLAPLEYVMQHVLRDRAVFGKSPGDVFAKTATFIAAIQKATETENNL
;
A
#
# COMPACT_ATOMS: atom_id res chain seq x y z
N MET A 1 7.41 -24.30 -26.57
CA MET A 1 7.73 -23.15 -25.69
C MET A 1 6.42 -22.44 -25.32
N THR A 2 5.47 -23.17 -24.73
CA THR A 2 4.16 -22.63 -24.33
C THR A 2 3.75 -23.09 -22.92
N SER A 3 4.49 -24.00 -22.26
CA SER A 3 4.12 -24.46 -20.92
C SER A 3 4.61 -23.55 -19.79
N CYS A 4 5.67 -22.75 -19.95
CA CYS A 4 6.14 -21.85 -18.90
C CYS A 4 5.27 -20.60 -18.69
N VAL A 5 4.36 -20.27 -19.60
CA VAL A 5 3.50 -19.08 -19.46
C VAL A 5 2.22 -19.40 -18.68
N GLU A 6 1.68 -20.62 -18.81
CA GLU A 6 0.47 -21.06 -18.11
C GLU A 6 0.75 -21.49 -16.65
N GLU A 7 1.99 -21.87 -16.33
CA GLU A 7 2.37 -22.33 -14.98
C GLU A 7 2.55 -21.18 -13.98
N VAL A 8 2.93 -19.98 -14.48
CA VAL A 8 3.03 -18.73 -13.71
C VAL A 8 1.64 -18.23 -13.27
N ASP A 9 0.63 -18.36 -14.12
CA ASP A 9 -0.78 -18.03 -13.78
C ASP A 9 -1.38 -19.04 -12.76
N ARG A 10 -0.87 -20.27 -12.74
CA ARG A 10 -1.38 -21.35 -11.87
C ARG A 10 -0.89 -21.23 -10.43
N TRP A 11 0.36 -20.77 -10.24
CA TRP A 11 0.91 -20.45 -8.92
C TRP A 11 0.27 -19.18 -8.32
N TRP A 12 -0.07 -18.19 -9.16
CA TRP A 12 -0.70 -16.94 -8.73
C TRP A 12 -2.11 -17.15 -8.14
N ARG A 13 -2.88 -18.12 -8.66
CA ARG A 13 -4.21 -18.49 -8.12
C ARG A 13 -4.16 -19.15 -6.73
N VAL A 14 -3.00 -19.59 -6.26
CA VAL A 14 -2.84 -20.28 -4.97
C VAL A 14 -2.49 -19.31 -3.84
N MET A 15 -1.87 -18.16 -4.14
CA MET A 15 -1.55 -17.12 -3.14
C MET A 15 -2.65 -16.06 -2.97
N ALA A 16 -3.70 -16.10 -3.80
CA ALA A 16 -4.87 -15.25 -3.68
C ALA A 16 -6.12 -16.07 -3.29
N VAL A 17 -6.48 -16.06 -2.01
CA VAL A 17 -7.79 -16.51 -1.47
C VAL A 17 -8.37 -15.26 -0.78
N VAL A 18 -9.58 -14.74 -1.04
CA VAL A 18 -10.94 -15.35 -1.09
C VAL A 18 -11.96 -14.42 -1.85
N PRO A 19 -13.27 -14.75 -2.06
CA PRO A 19 -13.87 -15.43 -3.24
C PRO A 19 -15.11 -14.70 -3.86
N LEU A 20 -15.69 -15.19 -4.98
CA LEU A 20 -17.14 -15.59 -5.10
C LEU A 20 -17.51 -16.15 -6.51
N SER A 21 -17.94 -17.41 -6.51
CA SER A 21 -19.01 -18.08 -7.28
C SER A 21 -19.13 -18.10 -8.82
N LEU A 22 -18.94 -19.34 -9.33
CA LEU A 22 -19.81 -20.13 -10.23
C LEU A 22 -20.12 -19.64 -11.67
N ARG A 23 -19.62 -20.39 -12.68
CA ARG A 23 -20.48 -21.21 -13.58
C ARG A 23 -19.67 -22.11 -14.53
N VAL A 24 -20.40 -23.12 -15.01
CA VAL A 24 -20.05 -24.39 -15.65
C VAL A 24 -19.59 -24.24 -17.11
N ALA A 25 -18.76 -25.19 -17.55
CA ALA A 25 -18.18 -25.30 -18.89
C ALA A 25 -19.03 -26.13 -19.89
N SER A 26 -18.54 -26.16 -21.15
CA SER A 26 -18.78 -27.06 -22.29
C SER A 26 -19.70 -26.50 -23.40
N GLY A 27 -19.37 -26.58 -24.70
CA GLY A 27 -18.21 -27.17 -25.39
C GLY A 27 -18.32 -27.02 -26.93
N ALA A 28 -17.21 -27.33 -27.63
CA ALA A 28 -17.06 -27.86 -29.00
C ALA A 28 -17.77 -27.15 -30.20
N SER A 29 -17.32 -27.10 -31.46
CA SER A 29 -16.11 -27.40 -32.24
C SER A 29 -16.50 -27.27 -33.74
N THR A 30 -15.53 -27.38 -34.66
CA THR A 30 -15.61 -27.57 -36.14
C THR A 30 -15.88 -26.29 -36.98
N SER A 31 -14.98 -25.81 -37.85
CA SER A 31 -14.25 -26.34 -39.03
C SER A 31 -14.98 -26.09 -40.34
N THR A 32 -14.42 -25.23 -41.21
CA THR A 32 -14.25 -25.43 -42.67
C THR A 32 -13.41 -24.25 -43.20
N SER A 33 -12.16 -24.46 -43.62
CA SER A 33 -11.71 -24.74 -45.00
C SER A 33 -12.18 -23.69 -46.02
N LEU A 34 -11.22 -23.04 -46.69
CA LEU A 34 -11.24 -22.82 -48.14
C LEU A 34 -9.85 -22.40 -48.64
N ASP A 35 -9.45 -23.07 -49.72
CA ASP A 35 -8.15 -23.10 -50.39
C ASP A 35 -7.96 -22.00 -51.46
N TRP A 36 -6.70 -21.89 -51.93
CA TRP A 36 -6.23 -21.80 -53.35
C TRP A 36 -5.21 -20.65 -53.61
N PRO A 37 -4.25 -20.72 -54.58
CA PRO A 37 -3.39 -21.83 -55.04
C PRO A 37 -1.88 -21.53 -55.13
N ARG A 38 -1.17 -22.62 -55.43
CA ARG A 38 0.25 -22.77 -55.77
C ARG A 38 0.66 -22.15 -57.11
N HIS A 39 1.89 -21.64 -57.18
CA HIS A 39 2.81 -21.96 -58.29
C HIS A 39 4.23 -22.22 -57.77
N LEU A 40 4.83 -23.26 -58.34
CA LEU A 40 6.17 -23.80 -58.08
C LEU A 40 7.25 -22.92 -58.72
N ALA A 41 8.44 -22.83 -58.12
CA ALA A 41 9.69 -23.32 -58.72
C ALA A 41 10.96 -22.94 -57.91
N ALA A 42 11.63 -23.99 -57.44
CA ALA A 42 13.04 -24.28 -57.70
C ALA A 42 14.19 -23.53 -56.97
N ARG A 43 15.14 -24.40 -56.57
CA ARG A 43 16.60 -24.24 -56.50
C ARG A 43 17.26 -23.86 -55.15
N ARG A 44 17.70 -24.94 -54.51
CA ARG A 44 18.93 -25.08 -53.71
C ARG A 44 20.09 -24.26 -54.30
N THR A 45 20.74 -23.43 -53.46
CA THR A 45 22.19 -23.43 -53.15
C THR A 45 22.54 -22.18 -52.34
N ALA A 46 22.85 -22.32 -51.04
CA ALA A 46 23.75 -21.45 -50.26
C ALA A 46 23.70 -21.87 -48.77
N ALA A 47 24.17 -23.08 -48.47
CA ALA A 47 24.14 -23.67 -47.13
C ALA A 47 25.37 -23.31 -46.26
N ARG A 48 26.07 -22.20 -46.50
CA ARG A 48 27.33 -21.90 -45.76
C ARG A 48 27.44 -20.55 -45.04
N SER A 49 26.41 -19.70 -45.03
CA SER A 49 26.47 -18.40 -44.32
C SER A 49 25.46 -18.22 -43.18
N ARG A 50 24.47 -19.11 -43.00
CA ARG A 50 23.42 -18.93 -41.97
C ARG A 50 23.76 -19.46 -40.58
N ARG A 51 24.78 -20.33 -40.44
CA ARG A 51 25.15 -20.91 -39.14
C ARG A 51 25.97 -19.95 -38.28
N ALA A 52 26.80 -19.09 -38.90
CA ALA A 52 27.55 -18.04 -38.19
C ALA A 52 26.66 -16.86 -37.78
N LEU A 53 25.65 -16.51 -38.59
CA LEU A 53 24.69 -15.46 -38.24
C LEU A 53 23.73 -15.91 -37.13
N ARG A 54 23.25 -17.17 -37.14
CA ARG A 54 22.44 -17.73 -36.04
C ARG A 54 23.22 -17.99 -34.75
N ALA A 55 24.55 -18.15 -34.82
CA ALA A 55 25.41 -18.24 -33.64
C ALA A 55 25.65 -16.86 -33.01
N ARG A 56 25.77 -15.80 -33.81
CA ARG A 56 25.86 -14.42 -33.30
C ARG A 56 24.55 -13.90 -32.71
N THR A 57 23.40 -14.16 -33.35
CA THR A 57 22.08 -13.73 -32.83
C THR A 57 21.62 -14.52 -31.59
N ARG A 58 22.28 -15.63 -31.22
CA ARG A 58 22.04 -16.32 -29.95
C ARG A 58 22.92 -15.82 -28.81
N ALA A 59 24.08 -15.23 -29.10
CA ALA A 59 24.95 -14.65 -28.09
C ALA A 59 24.41 -13.29 -27.58
N ASP A 60 23.83 -12.47 -28.45
CA ASP A 60 23.24 -11.18 -28.06
C ASP A 60 21.85 -11.29 -27.39
N ALA A 61 21.14 -12.41 -27.54
CA ALA A 61 19.82 -12.60 -26.94
C ALA A 61 19.86 -13.13 -25.49
N GLY A 62 21.00 -13.68 -25.05
CA GLY A 62 21.20 -14.16 -23.67
C GLY A 62 21.83 -13.12 -22.73
N ALA A 63 22.43 -12.06 -23.29
CA ALA A 63 23.06 -11.00 -22.51
C ALA A 63 22.05 -10.03 -21.84
N GLY A 64 20.77 -10.08 -22.23
CA GLY A 64 19.75 -9.14 -21.74
C GLY A 64 18.95 -9.59 -20.52
N THR A 65 18.96 -10.88 -20.14
CA THR A 65 18.18 -11.38 -18.99
C THR A 65 19.01 -11.46 -17.71
N ASP A 66 20.28 -11.84 -17.79
CA ASP A 66 21.19 -11.85 -16.65
C ASP A 66 21.50 -10.42 -16.16
N ASP A 67 21.46 -9.45 -17.06
CA ASP A 67 21.63 -8.02 -16.74
C ASP A 67 20.44 -7.44 -15.97
N VAL A 68 19.22 -7.94 -16.21
CA VAL A 68 18.00 -7.47 -15.52
C VAL A 68 18.00 -7.85 -14.05
N LEU A 69 18.31 -9.11 -13.71
CA LEU A 69 18.44 -9.52 -12.31
C LEU A 69 19.58 -8.77 -11.63
N ALA A 70 20.73 -8.66 -12.29
CA ALA A 70 21.88 -7.95 -11.75
C ALA A 70 21.58 -6.46 -11.50
N HIS A 71 20.81 -5.82 -12.38
CA HIS A 71 20.35 -4.44 -12.20
C HIS A 71 19.39 -4.33 -11.01
N ILE A 72 18.36 -5.18 -10.92
CA ILE A 72 17.39 -5.17 -9.82
C ILE A 72 18.09 -5.38 -8.47
N VAL A 73 18.96 -6.38 -8.36
CA VAL A 73 19.73 -6.67 -7.14
C VAL A 73 20.66 -5.51 -6.80
N ARG A 74 21.29 -4.87 -7.80
CA ARG A 74 22.15 -3.69 -7.60
C ARG A 74 21.34 -2.50 -7.08
N THR A 75 20.18 -2.21 -7.66
CA THR A 75 19.30 -1.12 -7.22
C THR A 75 18.82 -1.33 -5.80
N ILE A 76 18.39 -2.55 -5.44
CA ILE A 76 18.00 -2.91 -4.07
C ILE A 76 19.17 -2.74 -3.10
N ARG A 77 20.37 -3.21 -3.46
CA ARG A 77 21.57 -3.08 -2.62
C ARG A 77 21.98 -1.62 -2.43
N SER A 78 21.96 -0.82 -3.50
CA SER A 78 22.28 0.59 -3.46
C SER A 78 21.32 1.37 -2.58
N ALA A 79 20.01 1.12 -2.71
CA ALA A 79 18.97 1.72 -1.87
C ALA A 79 19.17 1.34 -0.40
N LYS A 80 19.41 0.04 -0.12
CA LYS A 80 19.69 -0.46 1.23
C LYS A 80 20.96 0.15 1.84
N ALA A 81 22.01 0.36 1.05
CA ALA A 81 23.24 1.02 1.49
C ALA A 81 23.04 2.52 1.75
N ALA A 82 22.12 3.17 1.03
CA ALA A 82 21.73 4.56 1.25
C ALA A 82 20.70 4.74 2.39
N GLY A 83 20.17 3.64 2.93
CA GLY A 83 19.11 3.67 3.94
C GLY A 83 17.76 4.15 3.41
N SER A 84 17.51 4.01 2.10
CA SER A 84 16.26 4.40 1.44
C SER A 84 15.59 3.21 0.76
N ASP A 85 14.32 3.36 0.40
CA ASP A 85 13.62 2.38 -0.42
C ASP A 85 14.00 2.54 -1.91
N PRO A 86 14.05 1.45 -2.70
CA PRO A 86 14.38 1.53 -4.13
C PRO A 86 13.25 2.19 -4.93
N ASP A 87 13.60 2.91 -5.99
CA ASP A 87 12.60 3.51 -6.89
C ASP A 87 11.81 2.41 -7.61
N PHE A 88 10.50 2.33 -7.36
CA PHE A 88 9.61 1.31 -7.92
C PHE A 88 9.48 1.42 -9.44
N PHE A 89 9.57 2.63 -10.01
CA PHE A 89 9.57 2.80 -11.47
C PHE A 89 10.87 2.26 -12.09
N GLU A 90 12.01 2.52 -11.46
CA GLU A 90 13.31 1.96 -11.87
C GLU A 90 13.35 0.44 -11.72
N LEU A 91 12.85 -0.07 -10.59
CA LEU A 91 12.81 -1.50 -10.27
C LEU A 91 11.94 -2.28 -11.25
N LEU A 92 10.84 -1.69 -11.73
CA LEU A 92 10.01 -2.24 -12.79
C LEU A 92 10.47 -1.82 -14.19
N GLY A 93 11.48 -0.95 -14.32
CA GLY A 93 12.00 -0.42 -15.57
C GLY A 93 10.95 0.24 -16.45
N VAL A 94 10.00 0.92 -15.82
CA VAL A 94 8.92 1.67 -16.48
C VAL A 94 9.11 3.15 -16.18
N GLN A 95 8.59 4.02 -17.06
CA GLN A 95 8.66 5.46 -16.84
C GLN A 95 7.44 5.96 -16.06
N VAL A 96 7.57 7.14 -15.45
CA VAL A 96 6.43 7.84 -14.85
C VAL A 96 5.44 8.21 -15.97
N GLY A 97 4.16 7.90 -15.77
CA GLY A 97 3.11 8.08 -16.80
C GLY A 97 2.90 6.88 -17.71
N THR A 98 3.57 5.74 -17.45
CA THR A 98 3.30 4.46 -18.14
C THR A 98 1.91 3.93 -17.77
N ASP A 99 1.21 3.36 -18.76
CA ASP A 99 -0.11 2.78 -18.58
C ASP A 99 -0.08 1.55 -17.64
N PRO A 100 -1.12 1.31 -16.81
CA PRO A 100 -1.20 0.13 -15.95
C PRO A 100 -1.01 -1.21 -16.69
N GLU A 101 -1.41 -1.32 -17.97
CA GLU A 101 -1.20 -2.53 -18.75
C GLU A 101 0.30 -2.82 -19.00
N ASP A 102 1.07 -1.77 -19.26
CA ASP A 102 2.52 -1.87 -19.49
C ASP A 102 3.28 -2.13 -18.18
N ILE A 103 2.83 -1.56 -17.06
CA ILE A 103 3.34 -1.87 -15.71
C ILE A 103 3.17 -3.37 -15.42
N LYS A 104 1.97 -3.91 -15.69
CA LYS A 104 1.67 -5.33 -15.51
C LYS A 104 2.49 -6.23 -16.42
N LYS A 105 2.73 -5.81 -17.66
CA LYS A 105 3.57 -6.55 -18.60
C LYS A 105 5.02 -6.59 -18.11
N SER A 106 5.59 -5.45 -17.72
CA SER A 106 6.97 -5.39 -17.23
C SER A 106 7.18 -6.20 -15.95
N TYR A 107 6.23 -6.12 -15.01
CA TYR A 107 6.24 -6.94 -13.80
C TYR A 107 6.32 -8.44 -14.13
N ARG A 108 5.49 -8.93 -15.06
CA ARG A 108 5.49 -10.36 -15.46
C ARG A 108 6.82 -10.80 -16.07
N GLU A 109 7.48 -9.93 -16.82
CA GLU A 109 8.76 -10.22 -17.44
C GLU A 109 9.87 -10.29 -16.39
N ARG A 110 9.91 -9.32 -15.46
CA ARG A 110 10.90 -9.25 -14.37
C ARG A 110 10.72 -10.36 -13.32
N ALA A 111 9.47 -10.66 -12.97
CA ALA A 111 9.16 -11.72 -12.00
C ALA A 111 9.63 -13.13 -12.46
N ARG A 112 9.67 -13.39 -13.77
CA ARG A 112 10.21 -14.65 -14.32
C ARG A 112 11.71 -14.78 -14.09
N VAL A 113 12.43 -13.67 -14.13
CA VAL A 113 13.89 -13.64 -13.96
C VAL A 113 14.26 -13.66 -12.48
N CYS A 114 13.48 -12.99 -11.63
CA CYS A 114 13.71 -12.94 -10.19
C CYS A 114 13.22 -14.18 -9.43
N HIS A 115 12.56 -15.14 -10.09
CA HIS A 115 12.00 -16.31 -9.41
C HIS A 115 13.07 -17.05 -8.56
N PRO A 116 12.79 -17.43 -7.30
CA PRO A 116 13.77 -18.05 -6.42
C PRO A 116 14.31 -19.38 -6.95
N ASP A 117 13.52 -20.13 -7.72
CA ASP A 117 13.99 -21.37 -8.38
C ASP A 117 14.99 -21.12 -9.52
N VAL A 118 15.04 -19.90 -10.05
CA VAL A 118 15.94 -19.51 -11.15
C VAL A 118 17.15 -18.73 -10.61
N ALA A 119 16.91 -17.83 -9.67
CA ALA A 119 17.87 -16.84 -9.17
C ALA A 119 18.34 -17.08 -7.72
N GLY A 120 17.86 -18.16 -7.07
CA GLY A 120 18.25 -18.50 -5.70
C GLY A 120 17.77 -17.48 -4.66
N SER A 121 18.55 -17.31 -3.58
CA SER A 121 18.20 -16.42 -2.46
C SER A 121 18.14 -14.94 -2.85
N GLU A 122 19.02 -14.49 -3.75
CA GLU A 122 18.98 -13.11 -4.28
C GLU A 122 17.71 -12.87 -5.10
N GLY A 123 17.25 -13.90 -5.81
CA GLY A 123 15.95 -13.88 -6.49
C GLY A 123 14.79 -13.68 -5.53
N HIS A 124 14.79 -14.38 -4.39
CA HIS A 124 13.73 -14.24 -3.39
C HIS A 124 13.60 -12.79 -2.90
N GLU A 125 14.70 -12.16 -2.51
CA GLU A 125 14.70 -10.76 -2.07
C GLU A 125 14.20 -9.83 -3.18
N ALA A 126 14.70 -10.00 -4.40
CA ALA A 126 14.27 -9.22 -5.56
C ALA A 126 12.77 -9.39 -5.86
N CYS A 127 12.24 -10.60 -5.77
CA CYS A 127 10.82 -10.90 -5.96
C CYS A 127 9.92 -10.23 -4.92
N VAL A 128 10.34 -10.20 -3.65
CA VAL A 128 9.56 -9.54 -2.59
C VAL A 128 9.39 -8.06 -2.90
N VAL A 129 10.48 -7.36 -3.22
CA VAL A 129 10.44 -5.92 -3.53
C VAL A 129 9.70 -5.65 -4.85
N LEU A 130 9.84 -6.51 -5.86
CA LEU A 130 9.09 -6.41 -7.12
C LEU A 130 7.57 -6.51 -6.92
N ASN A 131 7.13 -7.37 -6.00
CA ASN A 131 5.71 -7.53 -5.70
C ASN A 131 5.15 -6.30 -4.98
N GLU A 132 5.93 -5.70 -4.08
CA GLU A 132 5.58 -4.45 -3.42
C GLU A 132 5.48 -3.30 -4.43
N ALA A 133 6.47 -3.15 -5.30
CA ALA A 133 6.46 -2.16 -6.38
C ALA A 133 5.22 -2.33 -7.27
N TYR A 134 4.87 -3.56 -7.65
CA TYR A 134 3.67 -3.84 -8.45
C TYR A 134 2.38 -3.50 -7.71
N ALA A 135 2.27 -3.86 -6.43
CA ALA A 135 1.07 -3.57 -5.63
C ALA A 135 0.82 -2.06 -5.51
N THR A 136 1.88 -1.28 -5.28
CA THR A 136 1.80 0.18 -5.15
C THR A 136 1.50 0.86 -6.48
N LEU A 137 2.13 0.44 -7.58
CA LEU A 137 1.96 1.09 -8.88
C LEU A 137 0.68 0.68 -9.64
N MET A 138 0.04 -0.42 -9.26
CA MET A 138 -1.21 -0.88 -9.89
C MET A 138 -2.46 -0.21 -9.31
N ASP A 139 -2.39 0.27 -8.08
CA ASP A 139 -3.47 1.03 -7.45
C ASP A 139 -3.29 2.51 -7.78
N ASP A 140 -4.32 3.15 -8.34
CA ASP A 140 -4.23 4.53 -8.81
C ASP A 140 -3.94 5.52 -7.68
N GLU A 141 -4.56 5.35 -6.51
CA GLU A 141 -4.37 6.24 -5.36
C GLU A 141 -2.96 6.08 -4.77
N LEU A 142 -2.50 4.84 -4.62
CA LEU A 142 -1.15 4.56 -4.11
C LEU A 142 -0.06 4.98 -5.10
N ARG A 143 -0.31 4.83 -6.41
CA ARG A 143 0.60 5.27 -7.46
C ARG A 143 0.74 6.79 -7.45
N GLU A 144 -0.36 7.53 -7.31
CA GLU A 144 -0.33 8.99 -7.22
C GLU A 144 0.41 9.46 -5.97
N ALA A 145 0.12 8.88 -4.80
CA ALA A 145 0.82 9.20 -3.55
C ALA A 145 2.33 8.96 -3.65
N TYR A 146 2.72 7.81 -4.21
CA TYR A 146 4.12 7.47 -4.44
C TYR A 146 4.81 8.42 -5.43
N GLN A 147 4.12 8.82 -6.50
CA GLN A 147 4.65 9.79 -7.46
C GLN A 147 4.88 11.16 -6.81
N VAL A 148 3.95 11.62 -5.99
CA VAL A 148 4.08 12.88 -5.23
C VAL A 148 5.27 12.81 -4.29
N GLU A 149 5.42 11.74 -3.51
CA GLU A 149 6.56 11.56 -2.61
C GLU A 149 7.90 11.54 -3.36
N ARG A 150 7.96 10.83 -4.50
CA ARG A 150 9.15 10.74 -5.35
C ARG A 150 9.52 12.09 -5.97
N THR A 151 8.57 12.86 -6.48
CA THR A 151 8.86 14.21 -7.01
C THR A 151 9.20 15.19 -5.90
N PHE A 152 8.56 15.09 -4.74
CA PHE A 152 8.81 15.96 -3.60
C PHE A 152 10.20 15.70 -2.98
N GLY A 153 10.57 14.42 -2.81
CA GLY A 153 11.91 14.01 -2.37
C GLY A 153 13.01 14.36 -3.37
N SER A 154 12.72 14.38 -4.67
CA SER A 154 13.69 14.76 -5.72
C SER A 154 13.87 16.28 -5.89
N LEU A 155 12.92 17.11 -5.45
CA LEU A 155 12.97 18.57 -5.63
C LEU A 155 13.61 19.31 -4.45
N GLY A 156 14.12 18.61 -3.44
CA GLY A 156 14.84 19.23 -2.32
C GLY A 156 14.04 20.32 -1.60
N PHE A 157 12.70 20.22 -1.62
CA PHE A 157 11.83 21.17 -0.96
C PHE A 157 11.99 21.00 0.56
N GLN A 158 12.78 21.89 1.17
CA GLN A 158 12.98 22.01 2.61
C GLN A 158 11.66 22.44 3.27
N GLY A 159 10.79 21.48 3.52
CA GLY A 159 9.59 21.64 4.31
C GLY A 159 9.22 20.31 4.92
N SER A 160 9.55 20.15 6.22
CA SER A 160 9.05 19.08 7.10
C SER A 160 9.53 17.65 6.81
N GLY A 161 10.74 17.47 6.26
CA GLY A 161 11.32 16.14 6.02
C GLY A 161 12.15 15.55 7.18
N ASP A 162 12.72 16.40 8.04
CA ASP A 162 13.63 15.96 9.12
C ASP A 162 12.86 15.37 10.32
N ALA A 163 11.77 16.01 10.76
CA ALA A 163 10.90 15.46 11.81
C ALA A 163 10.38 14.05 11.51
N LEU A 164 10.04 13.75 10.26
CA LEU A 164 9.46 12.46 9.88
C LEU A 164 10.52 11.35 9.88
N ARG A 165 11.76 11.67 9.51
CA ARG A 165 12.91 10.76 9.58
C ARG A 165 13.32 10.47 11.02
N ASP A 166 13.33 11.48 11.88
CA ASP A 166 13.64 11.31 13.31
C ASP A 166 12.58 10.44 14.01
N LEU A 167 11.30 10.61 13.68
CA LEU A 167 10.24 9.75 14.19
C LEU A 167 10.37 8.31 13.71
N TYR A 168 10.75 8.12 12.45
CA TYR A 168 11.06 6.81 11.90
C TYR A 168 12.23 6.15 12.65
N ASP A 169 13.33 6.85 12.90
CA ASP A 169 14.49 6.28 13.61
C ASP A 169 14.17 5.95 15.07
N ILE A 170 13.28 6.73 15.73
CA ILE A 170 12.81 6.46 17.10
C ILE A 170 11.87 5.24 17.15
N LEU A 171 10.94 5.12 16.19
CA LEU A 171 9.90 4.09 16.19
C LEU A 171 10.30 2.84 15.40
N GLY A 172 11.35 2.89 14.58
CA GLY A 172 12.04 1.79 13.92
C GLY A 172 11.16 0.63 13.43
N ASP A 173 11.38 -0.55 14.02
CA ASP A 173 10.69 -1.81 13.70
C ASP A 173 9.32 -1.97 14.39
N THR A 174 8.83 -0.94 15.09
CA THR A 174 7.47 -0.98 15.63
C THR A 174 6.44 -0.88 14.51
N ASP A 175 5.23 -1.37 14.79
CA ASP A 175 4.09 -1.31 13.88
C ASP A 175 3.81 0.14 13.42
N ILE A 176 4.05 1.13 14.30
CA ILE A 176 3.88 2.57 14.01
C ILE A 176 5.05 3.12 13.17
N GLY A 177 6.29 2.74 13.47
CA GLY A 177 7.47 3.13 12.68
C GLY A 177 7.39 2.61 11.24
N ARG A 178 6.86 1.40 11.04
CA ARG A 178 6.58 0.86 9.71
C ARG A 178 5.45 1.60 8.99
N ALA A 179 4.40 2.01 9.71
CA ALA A 179 3.31 2.79 9.16
C ALA A 179 3.74 4.16 8.64
N LEU A 180 4.62 4.85 9.36
CA LEU A 180 5.17 6.14 8.95
C LEU A 180 5.92 6.08 7.61
N ARG A 181 6.48 4.92 7.23
CA ARG A 181 7.10 4.72 5.90
C ARG A 181 6.09 4.72 4.76
N ARG A 182 4.82 4.39 5.04
CA ARG A 182 3.78 4.21 4.02
C ARG A 182 2.85 5.41 3.94
N THR A 183 2.51 5.97 5.09
CA THR A 183 1.65 7.16 5.16
C THR A 183 2.24 8.09 6.22
N PRO A 184 2.70 9.29 5.82
CA PRO A 184 3.24 10.24 6.77
C PRO A 184 2.16 10.74 7.73
N TYR A 185 2.56 11.03 8.96
CA TYR A 185 1.67 11.67 9.92
C TYR A 185 1.56 13.17 9.61
N THR A 186 0.34 13.65 9.37
CA THR A 186 0.08 15.03 8.95
C THR A 186 -0.12 16.00 10.12
N GLY A 187 -0.33 15.49 11.35
CA GLY A 187 -0.72 16.31 12.50
C GLY A 187 -2.20 16.69 12.54
N GLU A 188 -2.95 16.44 11.46
CA GLU A 188 -4.37 16.74 11.37
C GLU A 188 -5.23 15.50 11.70
N PRO A 189 -6.37 15.67 12.39
CA PRO A 189 -7.30 14.58 12.62
C PRO A 189 -7.94 14.11 11.30
N LEU A 190 -8.17 12.81 11.20
CA LEU A 190 -8.93 12.17 10.11
C LEU A 190 -10.42 12.46 10.23
N SER A 191 -10.94 12.63 11.46
CA SER A 191 -12.33 13.08 11.66
C SER A 191 -12.48 14.56 11.34
N LYS A 192 -13.63 14.91 10.74
CA LYS A 192 -13.91 16.29 10.34
C LYS A 192 -14.15 17.16 11.58
N VAL A 193 -13.20 18.04 11.87
CA VAL A 193 -13.37 19.08 12.88
C VAL A 193 -13.93 20.33 12.21
N VAL A 194 -15.13 20.74 12.62
CA VAL A 194 -15.72 22.01 12.20
C VAL A 194 -15.30 23.14 13.14
N GLY A 195 -15.03 24.32 12.58
CA GLY A 195 -14.74 25.53 13.35
C GLY A 195 -15.90 25.94 14.25
N ARG A 196 -15.63 26.67 15.34
CA ARG A 196 -16.67 27.15 16.28
C ARG A 196 -17.68 28.10 15.60
N ASP A 197 -17.25 28.77 14.54
CA ASP A 197 -18.03 29.66 13.69
C ASP A 197 -18.95 28.92 12.71
N HIS A 198 -18.77 27.61 12.54
CA HIS A 198 -19.57 26.81 11.63
C HIS A 198 -20.95 26.50 12.23
N PHE A 199 -22.04 26.73 11.48
CA PHE A 199 -23.42 26.53 11.94
C PHE A 199 -23.75 25.12 12.46
N ALA A 200 -23.03 24.11 11.96
CA ALA A 200 -23.18 22.72 12.38
C ALA A 200 -22.39 22.37 13.65
N CYS A 201 -21.48 23.25 14.09
CA CYS A 201 -20.73 23.06 15.33
C CYS A 201 -21.64 23.31 16.54
N LYS A 202 -21.63 22.39 17.50
CA LYS A 202 -22.44 22.44 18.72
C LYS A 202 -21.62 22.66 19.99
N ILE A 203 -20.41 23.19 19.84
CA ILE A 203 -19.56 23.57 20.96
C ILE A 203 -20.08 24.89 21.54
N GLU A 204 -20.42 24.87 22.83
CA GLU A 204 -20.85 26.04 23.60
C GLU A 204 -19.78 26.50 24.59
N THR A 205 -19.01 25.56 25.17
CA THR A 205 -18.02 25.84 26.22
C THR A 205 -16.58 25.56 25.76
N ASP A 206 -15.61 26.19 26.44
CA ASP A 206 -14.19 25.91 26.19
C ASP A 206 -13.77 24.49 26.62
N GLU A 207 -14.45 23.92 27.62
CA GLU A 207 -14.24 22.54 28.06
C GLU A 207 -14.64 21.54 26.96
N GLN A 208 -15.74 21.80 26.25
CA GLN A 208 -16.15 21.03 25.09
C GLN A 208 -15.13 21.15 23.96
N ALA A 209 -14.57 22.34 23.74
CA ALA A 209 -13.56 22.54 22.72
C ALA A 209 -12.22 21.85 23.00
N ALA A 210 -11.91 21.55 24.27
CA ALA A 210 -10.70 20.86 24.69
C ALA A 210 -10.80 19.33 24.55
N LYS A 211 -11.99 18.78 24.32
CA LYS A 211 -12.21 17.34 24.17
C LYS A 211 -12.79 16.99 22.80
N ALA A 212 -12.54 15.76 22.39
CA ALA A 212 -13.03 15.16 21.17
C ALA A 212 -13.53 13.75 21.46
N VAL A 213 -14.36 13.22 20.56
CA VAL A 213 -14.82 11.83 20.67
C VAL A 213 -13.97 10.94 19.78
N PHE A 214 -13.60 9.77 20.29
CA PHE A 214 -12.79 8.77 19.60
C PHE A 214 -13.43 7.39 19.74
N VAL A 215 -13.31 6.55 18.71
CA VAL A 215 -13.81 5.17 18.75
C VAL A 215 -12.64 4.19 18.63
N ASP A 216 -12.52 3.29 19.60
CA ASP A 216 -11.60 2.15 19.54
C ASP A 216 -12.18 1.06 18.62
N GLU A 217 -11.78 1.10 17.35
CA GLU A 217 -12.22 0.15 16.33
C GLU A 217 -11.80 -1.31 16.61
N LEU A 218 -10.75 -1.53 17.42
CA LEU A 218 -10.31 -2.88 17.79
C LEU A 218 -11.34 -3.55 18.71
N SER A 219 -11.80 -2.80 19.71
CA SER A 219 -12.82 -3.25 20.67
C SER A 219 -14.24 -3.24 20.08
N CYS A 220 -14.45 -2.53 18.97
CA CYS A 220 -15.78 -2.05 18.55
C CYS A 220 -16.92 -3.06 18.31
N VAL A 221 -16.82 -4.36 18.07
CA VAL A 221 -17.95 -5.31 17.74
C VAL A 221 -18.99 -4.96 16.65
N GLY A 222 -19.22 -3.70 16.26
CA GLY A 222 -20.16 -3.32 15.19
C GLY A 222 -21.64 -3.32 15.56
N CYS A 223 -22.00 -2.99 16.80
CA CYS A 223 -23.40 -3.05 17.26
C CYS A 223 -24.34 -1.97 16.66
N GLU A 224 -23.79 -1.00 15.92
CA GLU A 224 -24.49 0.13 15.26
C GLU A 224 -25.25 1.11 16.17
N ARG A 225 -25.27 0.91 17.49
CA ARG A 225 -26.09 1.74 18.38
C ARG A 225 -25.69 3.21 18.36
N CYS A 226 -24.39 3.51 18.34
CA CYS A 226 -23.87 4.87 18.23
C CYS A 226 -24.22 5.54 16.90
N PHE A 227 -24.18 4.79 15.80
CA PHE A 227 -24.58 5.28 14.47
C PHE A 227 -26.08 5.56 14.40
N ARG A 228 -26.92 4.70 15.01
CA ARG A 228 -28.37 4.88 15.02
C ARG A 228 -28.82 6.05 15.88
N SER A 229 -28.16 6.29 17.01
CA SER A 229 -28.45 7.44 17.87
C SER A 229 -27.90 8.73 17.27
N ASN A 230 -26.70 8.68 16.68
CA ASN A 230 -26.01 9.87 16.22
C ASN A 230 -25.25 9.63 14.89
N PRO A 231 -25.97 9.65 13.74
CA PRO A 231 -25.39 9.39 12.42
C PRO A 231 -24.57 10.55 11.86
N ALA A 232 -24.62 11.72 12.49
CA ALA A 232 -23.80 12.87 12.10
C ALA A 232 -22.36 12.69 12.61
N VAL A 233 -22.21 12.24 13.85
CA VAL A 233 -20.90 12.06 14.51
C VAL A 233 -20.30 10.69 14.17
N PHE A 234 -21.08 9.61 14.23
CA PHE A 234 -20.59 8.25 14.00
C PHE A 234 -20.97 7.72 12.63
N ARG A 235 -20.12 6.88 12.05
CA ARG A 235 -20.40 6.17 10.80
C ARG A 235 -19.88 4.74 10.89
N MET A 236 -20.55 3.82 10.21
CA MET A 236 -20.06 2.45 10.03
C MET A 236 -19.15 2.37 8.80
N GLU A 237 -17.94 1.84 8.97
CA GLU A 237 -17.07 1.47 7.86
C GLU A 237 -17.52 0.15 7.22
N GLY A 238 -17.07 -0.13 5.99
CA GLY A 238 -17.38 -1.37 5.27
C GLY A 238 -16.93 -2.65 5.99
N THR A 239 -16.04 -2.54 6.97
CA THR A 239 -15.59 -3.61 7.86
C THR A 239 -16.60 -3.93 8.98
N GLY A 240 -17.67 -3.14 9.13
CA GLY A 240 -18.65 -3.26 10.19
C GLY A 240 -18.21 -2.66 11.52
N ARG A 241 -17.14 -1.85 11.55
CA ARG A 241 -16.73 -1.08 12.73
C ARG A 241 -17.25 0.35 12.66
N ALA A 242 -17.51 0.94 13.83
CA ALA A 242 -17.89 2.33 13.95
C ALA A 242 -16.64 3.22 13.97
N ARG A 243 -16.75 4.40 13.38
CA ARG A 243 -15.72 5.44 13.36
C ARG A 243 -16.36 6.81 13.57
N VAL A 244 -15.61 7.74 14.12
CA VAL A 244 -16.03 9.13 14.22
C VAL A 244 -15.78 9.82 12.88
N PHE A 245 -16.85 10.28 12.24
CA PHE A 245 -16.79 10.99 10.97
C PHE A 245 -16.65 12.51 11.16
N GLY A 246 -17.32 13.06 12.18
CA GLY A 246 -17.31 14.49 12.44
C GLY A 246 -17.38 14.80 13.93
N GLN A 247 -16.57 15.75 14.37
CA GLN A 247 -16.52 16.20 15.76
C GLN A 247 -17.58 17.26 16.00
N TRP A 248 -18.31 17.15 17.11
CA TRP A 248 -19.24 18.19 17.59
C TRP A 248 -20.33 18.62 16.60
N LEU A 249 -20.81 17.67 15.77
CA LEU A 249 -21.95 17.89 14.86
C LEU A 249 -23.32 17.76 15.55
N THR A 250 -23.31 17.34 16.81
CA THR A 250 -24.46 17.26 17.72
C THR A 250 -24.05 17.76 19.10
N ASP A 251 -25.04 18.03 19.95
CA ASP A 251 -24.84 18.36 21.36
C ASP A 251 -24.13 17.24 22.14
N GLU A 252 -23.52 17.64 23.25
CA GLU A 252 -22.76 16.75 24.13
C GLU A 252 -23.62 15.62 24.71
N GLU A 253 -24.87 15.91 25.07
CA GLU A 253 -25.80 14.93 25.65
C GLU A 253 -26.07 13.78 24.67
N SER A 254 -26.32 14.10 23.39
CA SER A 254 -26.49 13.12 22.32
C SER A 254 -25.25 12.26 22.10
N ILE A 255 -24.05 12.84 22.23
CA ILE A 255 -22.79 12.08 22.13
C ILE A 255 -22.63 11.17 23.36
N GLN A 256 -22.92 11.68 24.56
CA GLN A 256 -22.84 10.90 25.80
C GLN A 256 -23.81 9.72 25.78
N ILE A 257 -25.03 9.90 25.28
CA ILE A 257 -25.99 8.79 25.09
C ILE A 257 -25.40 7.71 24.18
N ALA A 258 -24.72 8.10 23.09
CA ALA A 258 -24.07 7.13 22.19
C ALA A 258 -22.94 6.36 22.88
N ILE A 259 -22.17 7.03 23.74
CA ILE A 259 -21.12 6.41 24.57
C ILE A 259 -21.73 5.40 25.54
N ASP A 260 -22.70 5.82 26.35
CA ASP A 260 -23.33 4.99 27.39
C ASP A 260 -24.11 3.79 26.81
N THR A 261 -24.55 3.91 25.56
CA THR A 261 -25.30 2.86 24.87
C THR A 261 -24.38 1.76 24.29
N CYS A 262 -23.06 2.01 24.23
CA CYS A 262 -22.08 1.08 23.70
C CYS A 262 -21.94 -0.16 24.59
N PRO A 263 -22.15 -1.39 24.07
CA PRO A 263 -22.11 -2.61 24.88
C PRO A 263 -20.70 -3.06 25.27
N VAL A 264 -19.66 -2.43 24.71
CA VAL A 264 -18.24 -2.79 24.88
C VAL A 264 -17.37 -1.59 25.23
N ASP A 265 -18.00 -0.45 25.58
CA ASP A 265 -17.33 0.78 26.01
C ASP A 265 -16.21 1.26 25.06
N CYS A 266 -16.35 1.02 23.76
CA CYS A 266 -15.31 1.35 22.76
C CYS A 266 -15.32 2.82 22.32
N ILE A 267 -16.05 3.70 22.99
CA ILE A 267 -16.17 5.12 22.61
C ILE A 267 -15.66 5.94 23.78
N HIS A 268 -14.73 6.86 23.50
CA HIS A 268 -13.98 7.57 24.53
C HIS A 268 -13.99 9.06 24.27
N TRP A 269 -14.13 9.84 25.35
CA TRP A 269 -13.73 11.24 25.36
C TRP A 269 -12.22 11.32 25.49
N VAL A 270 -11.59 12.06 24.58
CA VAL A 270 -10.13 12.23 24.52
C VAL A 270 -9.79 13.72 24.43
N PRO A 271 -8.62 14.15 24.90
CA PRO A 271 -8.14 15.51 24.65
C PRO A 271 -8.04 15.77 23.15
N LYS A 272 -8.44 16.95 22.70
CA LYS A 272 -8.46 17.30 21.28
C LYS A 272 -7.07 17.18 20.64
N GLU A 273 -6.02 17.47 21.40
CA GLU A 273 -4.62 17.39 20.97
C GLU A 273 -4.19 15.94 20.71
N GLN A 274 -4.83 14.97 21.36
CA GLN A 274 -4.53 13.55 21.20
C GLN A 274 -5.36 12.88 20.10
N LEU A 275 -6.35 13.58 19.53
CA LEU A 275 -7.25 13.00 18.53
C LEU A 275 -6.50 12.57 17.26
N ALA A 276 -5.71 13.47 16.67
CA ALA A 276 -4.94 13.18 15.46
C ALA A 276 -3.98 11.98 15.63
N PRO A 277 -3.15 11.91 16.69
CA PRO A 277 -2.28 10.75 16.87
C PRO A 277 -3.04 9.46 17.21
N LEU A 278 -4.20 9.54 17.91
CA LEU A 278 -5.05 8.37 18.15
C LEU A 278 -5.63 7.80 16.85
N GLU A 279 -6.21 8.66 16.01
CA GLU A 279 -6.81 8.26 14.74
C GLU A 279 -5.76 7.71 13.76
N TYR A 280 -4.57 8.32 13.73
CA TYR A 280 -3.45 7.83 12.94
C TYR A 280 -3.01 6.42 13.40
N VAL A 281 -2.76 6.23 14.69
CA VAL A 281 -2.35 4.92 15.22
C VAL A 281 -3.43 3.87 14.99
N MET A 282 -4.70 4.22 15.16
CA MET A 282 -5.82 3.30 14.92
C MET A 282 -5.84 2.78 13.47
N GLN A 283 -5.71 3.67 12.48
CA GLN A 283 -5.69 3.29 11.06
C GLN A 283 -4.58 2.27 10.73
N HIS A 284 -3.49 2.30 11.49
CA HIS A 284 -2.31 1.49 11.24
C HIS A 284 -2.28 0.19 12.05
N VAL A 285 -2.75 0.21 13.30
CA VAL A 285 -2.84 -0.99 14.15
C VAL A 285 -3.87 -1.99 13.59
N LEU A 286 -4.94 -1.52 12.95
CA LEU A 286 -5.94 -2.40 12.32
C LEU A 286 -5.39 -3.16 11.10
N ARG A 287 -4.48 -2.55 10.33
CA ARG A 287 -3.91 -3.20 9.13
C ARG A 287 -3.00 -4.37 9.49
N ASP A 288 -2.26 -4.31 10.59
CA ASP A 288 -1.36 -5.40 11.01
C ASP A 288 -2.11 -6.65 11.51
N ARG A 289 -3.36 -6.50 11.98
CA ARG A 289 -4.22 -7.64 12.30
C ARG A 289 -4.51 -8.50 11.07
N ALA A 290 -4.65 -7.88 9.90
CA ALA A 290 -4.93 -8.58 8.65
C ALA A 290 -3.69 -9.25 8.04
N VAL A 291 -2.48 -8.75 8.33
CA VAL A 291 -1.25 -9.18 7.64
C VAL A 291 -0.33 -10.06 8.50
N PHE A 292 -0.20 -9.83 9.81
CA PHE A 292 0.85 -10.47 10.63
C PHE A 292 0.38 -11.21 11.88
N GLY A 293 -0.93 -11.29 12.16
CA GLY A 293 -1.47 -12.13 13.24
C GLY A 293 -0.97 -11.79 14.66
N LYS A 294 -0.35 -10.62 14.86
CA LYS A 294 0.03 -10.12 16.19
C LYS A 294 -1.20 -9.67 16.96
N SER A 295 -1.17 -9.81 18.29
CA SER A 295 -2.20 -9.22 19.14
C SER A 295 -2.16 -7.69 19.00
N PRO A 296 -3.31 -7.00 18.87
CA PRO A 296 -3.33 -5.59 18.52
C PRO A 296 -2.70 -4.65 19.57
N GLY A 297 -2.50 -5.14 20.80
CA GLY A 297 -2.10 -4.30 21.94
C GLY A 297 -3.19 -3.29 22.32
N ASP A 298 -2.88 -2.41 23.26
CA ASP A 298 -3.71 -1.26 23.62
C ASP A 298 -3.37 -0.07 22.72
N VAL A 299 -4.39 0.53 22.11
CA VAL A 299 -4.26 1.70 21.22
C VAL A 299 -3.73 2.88 22.00
N PHE A 300 -4.20 3.09 23.23
CA PHE A 300 -3.78 4.24 24.02
C PHE A 300 -2.30 4.15 24.39
N ALA A 301 -1.81 2.97 24.79
CA ALA A 301 -0.39 2.74 25.03
C ALA A 301 0.48 2.96 23.77
N LYS A 302 0.02 2.47 22.61
CA LYS A 302 0.69 2.69 21.32
C LYS A 302 0.72 4.17 20.95
N THR A 303 -0.39 4.87 21.12
CA THR A 303 -0.48 6.31 20.87
C THR A 303 0.36 7.13 21.84
N ALA A 304 0.45 6.75 23.12
CA ALA A 304 1.34 7.41 24.07
C ALA A 304 2.82 7.31 23.63
N THR A 305 3.23 6.14 23.13
CA THR A 305 4.57 5.92 22.56
C THR A 305 4.80 6.82 21.34
N PHE A 306 3.80 6.94 20.48
CA PHE A 306 3.84 7.80 19.29
C PHE A 306 3.93 9.29 19.65
N ILE A 307 3.12 9.76 20.60
CA ILE A 307 3.15 11.15 21.08
C ILE A 307 4.51 11.49 21.70
N ALA A 308 5.08 10.59 22.52
CA ALA A 308 6.40 10.78 23.10
C ALA A 308 7.50 10.88 22.04
N ALA A 309 7.38 10.12 20.95
CA ALA A 309 8.29 10.22 19.81
C ALA A 309 8.15 11.59 19.12
N ILE A 310 6.92 12.06 18.86
CA ILE A 310 6.65 13.40 18.28
C ILE A 310 7.29 14.49 19.11
N GLN A 311 7.08 14.48 20.43
CA GLN A 311 7.64 15.48 21.34
C GLN A 311 9.17 15.49 21.28
N LYS A 312 9.81 14.31 21.32
CA LYS A 312 11.27 14.19 21.24
C LYS A 312 11.85 14.71 19.91
N ALA A 313 11.18 14.46 18.79
CA ALA A 313 11.59 14.99 17.49
C ALA A 313 11.50 16.52 17.48
N THR A 314 10.39 17.10 17.95
CA THR A 314 10.22 18.56 18.04
C THR A 314 11.21 19.24 19.00
N GLU A 315 11.61 18.57 20.08
CA GLU A 315 12.62 19.09 21.02
C GLU A 315 14.04 19.11 20.40
N THR A 316 14.32 18.19 19.49
CA THR A 316 15.61 18.12 18.80
C THR A 316 15.74 19.26 17.78
N GLU A 317 14.65 19.59 17.08
CA GLU A 317 14.59 20.74 16.17
C GLU A 317 14.73 22.09 16.90
N ASN A 318 14.15 22.24 18.10
CA ASN A 318 14.20 23.50 18.85
C ASN A 318 15.55 23.77 19.56
N ASN A 319 16.42 22.75 19.67
CA ASN A 319 17.74 22.87 20.31
C ASN A 319 18.90 23.06 19.30
N LEU A 320 18.59 23.17 18.01
CA LEU A 320 19.52 23.45 16.90
C LEU A 320 19.40 24.90 16.44
#